data_AF-A0A2W4L2G9-F1
#
_entry.id   AF-A0A2W4L2G9-F1
#
_cell.length_a   1.000
_cell.length_b   1.000
_cell.length_c   1.000
_cell.angle_alpha   90.00
_cell.angle_beta   90.00
_cell.angle_gamma   90.00
#
_symmetry.space_group_name_H-M   'P 1'
#
loop_
_entity.id
_entity.type
_entity.pdbx_description
1 polymer ?
#
loop_
_entity_poly.entity_id
_entity_poly.type
_entity_poly.pdbx_seq_one_letter_code
_entity_poly.pdbx_strand_id
1 'polypeptide(L)'
;VMVGDGVNDAGALVAASVGFSVHGGAEASLGAADVFATEPGLNPLLRAVVGSQRTMRVIRRGIAFSLAYNAVGATLAILGLLSPLVAAVAMPLSSLTVVTNAFRSRTFDAP
;
A
#
# COMPACT_ATOMS: atom_id res chain seq x y z
N VAL A 1 -1.42 -9.66 13.14
CA VAL A 1 -0.64 -10.54 12.27
C VAL A 1 -0.46 -11.85 13.00
N MET A 2 -0.83 -12.97 12.39
CA MET A 2 -0.50 -14.32 12.88
C MET A 2 0.65 -14.86 12.05
N VAL A 3 1.61 -15.55 12.68
CA VAL A 3 2.74 -16.19 12.01
C VAL A 3 2.64 -17.67 12.27
N GLY A 4 2.76 -18.49 11.24
CA GLY A 4 2.66 -19.94 11.37
C GLY A 4 3.46 -20.68 10.31
N ASP A 5 3.64 -21.97 10.54
CA ASP A 5 4.37 -22.88 9.65
C ASP A 5 3.64 -24.21 9.44
N GLY A 6 2.64 -24.52 10.27
CA GLY A 6 2.02 -25.84 10.31
C GLY A 6 0.56 -25.88 9.88
N VAL A 7 0.07 -27.10 9.66
CA VAL A 7 -1.35 -27.40 9.43
C VAL A 7 -2.21 -26.93 10.61
N ASN A 8 -1.70 -27.07 11.84
CA ASN A 8 -2.40 -26.67 13.06
C ASN A 8 -2.59 -25.15 13.17
N ASP A 9 -1.74 -24.36 12.50
CA ASP A 9 -1.81 -22.90 12.50
C ASP A 9 -2.75 -22.36 11.44
N ALA A 10 -3.16 -23.19 10.45
CA ALA A 10 -3.94 -22.75 9.31
C ALA A 10 -5.23 -22.04 9.71
N GLY A 11 -5.95 -22.56 10.71
CA GLY A 11 -7.16 -21.92 11.23
C GLY A 11 -6.89 -20.54 11.86
N ALA A 12 -5.77 -20.40 12.57
CA ALA A 12 -5.36 -19.14 13.17
C ALA A 12 -4.85 -18.13 12.13
N LEU A 13 -4.19 -18.60 11.06
CA LEU A 13 -3.75 -17.77 9.93
C LEU A 13 -4.93 -17.16 9.19
N VAL A 14 -5.97 -17.95 8.89
CA VAL A 14 -7.21 -17.47 8.23
C VAL A 14 -7.98 -16.49 9.11
N ALA A 15 -8.01 -16.72 10.43
CA ALA A 15 -8.74 -15.86 11.36
C ALA A 15 -8.02 -14.53 11.65
N ALA A 16 -6.73 -14.42 11.31
CA ALA A 16 -5.96 -13.22 11.57
C ALA A 16 -6.26 -12.12 10.56
N SER A 17 -6.07 -10.86 10.96
CA SER A 17 -6.18 -9.73 10.03
C SER A 17 -5.12 -9.78 8.91
N VAL A 18 -4.00 -10.48 9.17
CA VAL A 18 -2.96 -10.81 8.20
C VAL A 18 -2.33 -12.12 8.66
N GLY A 19 -2.45 -13.18 7.87
CA GLY A 19 -1.73 -14.44 8.05
C GLY A 19 -0.37 -14.40 7.34
N PHE A 20 0.68 -14.80 8.03
CA PHE A 20 2.05 -14.82 7.51
C PHE A 20 2.67 -16.21 7.65
N SER A 21 2.91 -16.91 6.55
CA SER A 21 3.57 -18.21 6.56
C SER A 21 5.08 -18.06 6.38
N VAL A 22 5.87 -18.79 7.18
CA VAL A 22 7.34 -18.75 7.10
C VAL A 22 7.88 -19.70 6.03
N HIS A 23 9.11 -19.46 5.58
CA HIS A 23 9.79 -20.31 4.61
C HIS A 23 9.81 -21.77 5.06
N GLY A 24 9.41 -22.68 4.16
CA GLY A 24 9.37 -24.12 4.45
C GLY A 24 8.14 -24.58 5.24
N GLY A 25 7.16 -23.70 5.46
CA GLY A 25 5.88 -24.07 6.07
C GLY A 25 5.11 -25.14 5.27
N ALA A 26 4.28 -25.90 5.97
CA ALA A 26 3.40 -26.90 5.39
C ALA A 26 2.45 -26.29 4.35
N GLU A 27 2.08 -27.05 3.31
CA GLU A 27 1.20 -26.58 2.24
C GLU A 27 -0.12 -26.00 2.76
N ALA A 28 -0.67 -26.56 3.83
CA ALA A 28 -1.86 -26.03 4.49
C ALA A 28 -1.65 -24.63 5.09
N SER A 29 -0.47 -24.34 5.65
CA SER A 29 -0.11 -23.00 6.14
C SER A 29 0.07 -22.02 4.97
N LEU A 30 0.73 -22.45 3.89
CA LEU A 30 0.94 -21.64 2.69
C LEU A 30 -0.37 -21.25 2.01
N GLY A 31 -1.32 -22.18 1.92
CA GLY A 31 -2.64 -21.92 1.35
C GLY A 31 -3.56 -21.09 2.25
N ALA A 32 -3.26 -21.03 3.55
CA ALA A 32 -4.05 -20.30 4.54
C ALA A 32 -3.55 -18.86 4.78
N ALA A 33 -2.29 -18.55 4.47
CA ALA A 33 -1.68 -17.25 4.75
C ALA A 33 -1.83 -16.25 3.58
N ASP A 34 -1.93 -14.96 3.91
CA ASP A 34 -1.95 -13.87 2.92
C ASP A 34 -0.56 -13.55 2.35
N VAL A 35 0.48 -13.81 3.16
CA VAL A 35 1.88 -13.52 2.83
C VAL A 35 2.74 -14.72 3.16
N PHE A 36 3.68 -15.05 2.28
CA PHE A 36 4.68 -16.10 2.49
C PHE A 36 6.10 -15.53 2.45
N ALA A 37 6.93 -15.92 3.42
CA ALA A 37 8.36 -15.61 3.40
C ALA A 37 9.11 -16.54 2.45
N THR A 38 9.76 -15.95 1.44
CA THR A 38 10.62 -16.70 0.52
C THR A 38 12.00 -17.02 1.10
N GLU A 39 12.43 -16.28 2.12
CA GLU A 39 13.73 -16.44 2.78
C GLU A 39 13.55 -17.04 4.19
N PRO A 40 14.52 -17.84 4.69
CA PRO A 40 14.49 -18.37 6.05
C PRO A 40 14.49 -17.28 7.14
N GLY A 41 13.96 -17.64 8.30
CA GLY A 41 13.93 -16.78 9.48
C GLY A 41 12.81 -15.74 9.47
N LEU A 42 12.83 -14.83 10.45
CA LEU A 42 11.77 -13.84 10.68
C LEU A 42 12.09 -12.45 10.15
N ASN A 43 13.27 -12.25 9.56
CA ASN A 43 13.64 -10.96 8.98
C ASN A 43 12.68 -10.52 7.84
N PRO A 44 12.16 -11.43 6.97
CA PRO A 44 11.17 -11.06 5.96
C PRO A 44 9.88 -10.47 6.55
N LEU A 45 9.44 -10.97 7.71
CA LEU A 45 8.29 -10.41 8.42
C LEU A 45 8.56 -8.97 8.86
N LEU A 46 9.74 -8.70 9.42
CA LEU A 46 10.11 -7.34 9.83
C LEU A 46 10.16 -6.39 8.62
N ARG A 47 10.78 -6.82 7.51
CA ARG A 47 10.80 -6.07 6.24
C ARG A 47 9.38 -5.80 5.73
N ALA A 48 8.49 -6.79 5.78
CA ALA A 48 7.09 -6.66 5.38
C ALA A 48 6.35 -5.61 6.22
N VAL A 49 6.49 -5.65 7.55
CA VAL A 49 5.85 -4.70 8.47
C VAL A 49 6.38 -3.27 8.25
N VAL A 50 7.70 -3.09 8.21
CA VAL A 50 8.32 -1.78 7.99
C VAL A 50 7.95 -1.22 6.62
N GLY A 51 7.98 -2.06 5.58
CA GLY A 51 7.60 -1.69 4.24
C GLY A 51 6.13 -1.29 4.14
N SER A 52 5.22 -2.03 4.78
CA SER A 52 3.80 -1.67 4.89
C SER A 52 3.60 -0.30 5.54
N GLN A 53 4.28 -0.01 6.66
CA GLN A 53 4.20 1.30 7.31
C GLN A 53 4.72 2.44 6.44
N ARG A 54 5.81 2.21 5.68
CA ARG A 54 6.32 3.17 4.70
C ARG A 54 5.31 3.38 3.58
N THR A 55 4.73 2.32 3.01
CA THR A 55 3.69 2.38 1.98
C THR A 55 2.47 3.17 2.46
N MET A 56 2.00 2.94 3.69
CA MET A 56 0.87 3.71 4.24
C MET A 56 1.16 5.21 4.35
N ARG A 57 2.41 5.62 4.60
CA ARG A 57 2.79 7.04 4.57
C ARG A 57 2.70 7.63 3.16
N VAL A 58 3.09 6.86 2.14
CA VAL A 58 3.00 7.27 0.73
C VAL A 58 1.54 7.44 0.31
N ILE A 59 0.69 6.47 0.67
CA ILE A 59 -0.75 6.52 0.39
C ILE A 59 -1.38 7.76 1.04
N ARG A 60 -1.10 8.02 2.33
CA ARG A 60 -1.63 9.22 3.02
C ARG A 60 -1.19 10.52 2.36
N ARG A 61 0.06 10.62 1.90
CA ARG A 61 0.54 11.78 1.12
C ARG A 61 -0.20 11.92 -0.20
N GLY A 62 -0.40 10.81 -0.92
CA GLY A 62 -1.18 10.80 -2.17
C GLY A 62 -2.61 11.28 -1.98
N ILE A 63 -3.29 10.83 -0.92
CA ILE A 63 -4.63 11.29 -0.56
C ILE A 63 -4.62 12.78 -0.22
N ALA A 64 -3.63 13.27 0.55
CA ALA A 64 -3.52 14.68 0.91
C ALA A 64 -3.33 15.58 -0.33
N PHE A 65 -2.46 15.18 -1.28
CA PHE A 65 -2.28 15.91 -2.53
C PHE A 65 -3.56 15.91 -3.38
N SER A 66 -4.23 14.77 -3.50
CA SER A 66 -5.50 14.67 -4.24
C SER A 66 -6.56 15.56 -3.62
N LEU A 67 -6.71 15.56 -2.29
CA LEU A 67 -7.69 16.39 -1.60
C LEU A 67 -7.39 17.88 -1.77
N ALA A 68 -6.12 18.29 -1.63
CA ALA A 68 -5.71 19.69 -1.82
C ALA A 68 -6.00 20.19 -3.24
N TYR A 69 -5.62 19.40 -4.25
CA TYR A 69 -5.89 19.73 -5.64
C TYR A 69 -7.40 19.84 -5.94
N ASN A 70 -8.20 18.88 -5.48
CA ASN A 70 -9.65 18.90 -5.67
C ASN A 70 -10.31 20.08 -4.94
N ALA A 71 -9.85 20.43 -3.73
CA ALA A 71 -10.37 21.58 -2.99
C ALA A 71 -10.09 22.91 -3.71
N VAL A 72 -8.87 23.07 -4.25
CA VAL A 72 -8.51 24.24 -5.07
C VAL A 72 -9.36 24.28 -6.33
N GLY A 73 -9.50 23.15 -7.04
CA GLY A 73 -10.35 23.04 -8.23
C GLY A 73 -11.80 23.41 -7.94
N ALA A 74 -12.40 22.86 -6.88
CA ALA A 74 -13.76 23.18 -6.49
C ALA A 74 -13.95 24.67 -6.15
N THR A 75 -13.01 25.26 -5.42
CA THR A 75 -13.06 26.70 -5.06
C THR A 75 -13.01 27.59 -6.29
N LEU A 76 -12.10 27.32 -7.24
CA LEU A 76 -12.00 28.07 -8.49
C LEU A 76 -13.25 27.93 -9.36
N ALA A 77 -13.90 26.76 -9.34
CA ALA A 77 -15.12 26.51 -10.08
C ALA A 77 -16.29 27.32 -9.50
N ILE A 78 -16.42 27.36 -8.17
CA ILE A 78 -17.43 28.16 -7.48
C ILE A 78 -17.26 29.66 -7.77
N LEU A 79 -16.01 30.14 -7.82
CA LEU A 79 -15.70 31.54 -8.14
C LEU A 79 -15.88 31.88 -9.63
N GLY A 80 -16.20 30.90 -10.49
CA GLY A 80 -16.33 31.10 -11.94
C GLY A 80 -15.01 31.35 -12.67
N LEU A 81 -13.87 31.06 -12.02
CA LEU A 81 -12.52 31.32 -12.53
C LEU A 81 -11.92 30.14 -13.30
N LEU A 82 -12.62 29.02 -13.39
CA LEU A 82 -12.17 27.82 -14.09
C LEU A 82 -12.70 27.79 -15.52
N SER A 83 -11.79 27.92 -16.50
CA SER A 83 -12.12 27.66 -17.90
C SER A 83 -12.04 26.16 -18.22
N PRO A 84 -12.79 25.66 -19.22
CA PRO A 84 -12.74 24.25 -19.62
C PRO A 84 -11.33 23.75 -19.97
N LEU A 85 -10.49 24.62 -20.54
CA LEU A 85 -9.10 24.31 -20.88
C LEU A 85 -8.25 24.06 -19.62
N VAL A 86 -8.39 24.90 -18.59
CA VAL A 86 -7.66 24.75 -17.33
C VAL A 86 -8.09 23.46 -16.63
N ALA A 87 -9.39 23.16 -16.60
CA ALA A 87 -9.90 21.91 -16.04
C ALA A 87 -9.32 20.67 -16.77
N ALA A 88 -9.26 20.71 -18.10
CA ALA A 88 -8.76 19.62 -18.92
C ALA A 88 -7.27 19.32 -18.71
N VAL A 89 -6.43 20.35 -18.52
CA VAL A 89 -4.99 20.17 -18.22
C VAL A 89 -4.77 19.70 -16.77
N ALA A 90 -5.59 20.18 -15.86
CA ALA A 90 -5.40 19.94 -14.44
C ALA A 90 -5.78 18.50 -14.03
N MET A 91 -6.77 17.89 -14.70
CA MET A 91 -7.14 16.47 -14.50
C MET A 91 -5.98 15.46 -14.59
N PRO A 92 -5.20 15.40 -15.69
CA PRO A 92 -4.08 14.46 -15.81
C PRO A 92 -2.90 14.78 -14.89
N LEU A 93 -2.69 16.06 -14.52
CA LEU A 93 -1.63 16.46 -13.58
C LEU A 93 -1.82 15.88 -12.18
N SER A 94 -3.07 15.68 -11.74
CA SER A 94 -3.38 15.03 -10.46
C SER A 94 -2.86 13.58 -10.43
N SER A 95 -3.20 12.79 -11.45
CA SER A 95 -2.73 11.40 -11.59
C SER A 95 -1.20 11.33 -11.68
N LEU A 96 -0.59 12.22 -12.46
CA LEU A 96 0.87 12.28 -12.59
C LEU A 96 1.54 12.56 -11.25
N THR A 97 0.98 13.44 -10.43
CA THR A 97 1.53 13.79 -9.12
C THR A 97 1.48 12.60 -8.16
N VAL A 98 0.35 11.89 -8.11
CA VAL A 98 0.19 10.70 -7.27
C VAL A 98 1.11 9.57 -7.71
N VAL A 99 1.17 9.27 -9.01
CA VAL A 99 2.04 8.23 -9.58
C VAL A 99 3.50 8.56 -9.35
N THR A 100 3.92 9.81 -9.57
CA THR A 100 5.30 10.24 -9.34
C THR A 100 5.69 10.14 -7.86
N ASN A 101 4.79 10.52 -6.96
CA ASN A 101 4.98 10.38 -5.51
C ASN A 101 5.11 8.90 -5.09
N ALA A 102 4.28 8.03 -5.66
CA ALA A 102 4.38 6.59 -5.43
C ALA A 102 5.71 6.02 -5.96
N PHE A 103 6.07 6.33 -7.20
CA PHE A 103 7.29 5.84 -7.84
C PHE A 103 8.58 6.26 -7.13
N ARG A 104 8.62 7.51 -6.63
CA ARG A 104 9.78 8.01 -5.86
C ARG A 104 9.92 7.38 -4.48
N SER A 105 8.85 6.81 -3.95
CA SER A 105 8.84 6.29 -2.59
C SER A 105 9.41 4.88 -2.57
N ARG A 106 10.63 4.74 -2.06
CA ARG A 106 11.23 3.42 -1.77
C ARG A 106 10.68 2.90 -0.44
N THR A 107 9.63 2.09 -0.51
CA THR A 107 8.95 1.57 0.69
C THR A 107 9.59 0.28 1.19
N PHE A 108 10.08 -0.56 0.29
CA PHE A 108 10.89 -1.74 0.60
C PHE A 108 12.35 -1.49 0.22
N ASP A 109 13.27 -1.93 1.07
CA ASP A 109 14.69 -1.88 0.77
C ASP A 109 14.99 -2.91 -0.35
N ALA A 110 15.86 -2.53 -1.28
CA ALA A 110 16.33 -3.44 -2.32
C ALA A 110 16.94 -4.69 -1.66
N PRO A 111 16.70 -5.89 -2.21
CA PRO A 111 17.29 -7.13 -1.71
C PRO A 111 18.82 -7.07 -1.69
#